data_AF-A0A348VAW9-F1
#
_entry.id   AF-A0A348VAW9-F1
#
_cell.length_a   1.000
_cell.length_b   1.000
_cell.length_c   1.000
_cell.angle_alpha   90.00
_cell.angle_beta   90.00
_cell.angle_gamma   90.00
#
_symmetry.space_group_name_H-M   'P 1'
#
loop_
_entity.id
_entity.type
_entity.pdbx_description
1 polymer ?
#
loop_
_entity_poly.entity_id
_entity_poly.type
_entity_poly.pdbx_seq_one_letter_code
_entity_poly.pdbx_strand_id
1 'polypeptide(L)'
;VGGENKKPGMQWMIDQLLDVRRDFAYGDQEDYLDHEHVVGWIRRGDADHPDGCVVIMSNAAGGSKPMFVGTDYAGTAWYDKLGRVEEDVIIGDDGRGWFHVGDGSLSVYLKRV
;
A
#
# COMPACT_ATOMS: atom_id res chain seq x y z
N VAL A 1 -3.01 15.76 -21.92
CA VAL A 1 -3.73 16.19 -23.14
C VAL A 1 -4.75 17.27 -22.77
N GLY A 2 -4.60 18.47 -23.35
CA GLY A 2 -5.71 19.30 -23.88
C GLY A 2 -6.82 19.94 -23.04
N GLY A 3 -6.81 19.97 -21.70
CA GLY A 3 -7.84 20.69 -20.91
C GLY A 3 -7.35 22.01 -20.30
N GLU A 4 -8.26 22.88 -19.85
CA GLU A 4 -7.93 24.13 -19.13
C GLU A 4 -7.06 23.89 -17.88
N ASN A 5 -7.14 22.69 -17.30
CA ASN A 5 -6.33 22.24 -16.16
C ASN A 5 -5.29 21.20 -16.60
N LYS A 6 -4.27 21.61 -17.35
CA LYS A 6 -3.15 20.72 -17.72
C LYS A 6 -2.39 20.29 -16.47
N LYS A 7 -2.46 18.99 -16.15
CA LYS A 7 -1.55 18.36 -15.18
C LYS A 7 -0.39 17.68 -15.89
N PRO A 8 0.81 17.65 -15.28
CA PRO A 8 1.91 16.83 -15.79
C PRO A 8 1.50 15.36 -15.81
N GLY A 9 2.11 14.59 -16.72
CA GLY A 9 1.92 13.15 -16.77
C GLY A 9 2.47 12.50 -15.49
N MET A 10 1.75 11.49 -14.97
CA MET A 10 2.14 10.74 -13.79
C MET A 10 2.86 9.43 -14.14
N GLN A 11 3.64 9.44 -15.22
CA GLN A 11 4.18 8.23 -15.84
C GLN A 11 4.91 7.33 -14.84
N TRP A 12 5.88 7.89 -14.10
CA TRP A 12 6.65 7.12 -13.11
C TRP A 12 5.75 6.41 -12.09
N MET A 13 4.73 7.10 -11.55
CA MET A 13 3.83 6.52 -10.56
C MET A 13 2.97 5.42 -11.19
N ILE A 14 2.47 5.64 -12.41
CA ILE A 14 1.68 4.63 -13.12
C ILE A 14 2.55 3.40 -13.41
N ASP A 15 3.80 3.57 -13.81
CA ASP A 15 4.74 2.46 -14.05
C ASP A 15 4.96 1.65 -12.75
N GLN A 16 5.16 2.32 -11.61
CA GLN A 16 5.28 1.61 -10.32
C GLN A 16 3.99 0.85 -9.95
N LEU A 17 2.81 1.42 -10.20
CA LEU A 17 1.54 0.74 -9.94
C LEU A 17 1.30 -0.44 -10.89
N LEU A 18 1.78 -0.35 -12.14
CA LEU A 18 1.76 -1.47 -13.09
C LEU A 18 2.67 -2.60 -12.63
N ASP A 19 3.86 -2.30 -12.10
CA ASP A 19 4.75 -3.30 -11.50
C ASP A 19 4.08 -3.99 -10.30
N VAL A 20 3.47 -3.23 -9.38
CA VAL A 20 2.71 -3.80 -8.26
C VAL A 20 1.60 -4.71 -8.76
N ARG A 21 0.83 -4.28 -9.76
CA ARG A 21 -0.26 -5.08 -10.32
C ARG A 21 0.27 -6.39 -10.93
N ARG A 22 1.39 -6.33 -11.64
CA ARG A 22 1.96 -7.48 -12.36
C ARG A 22 2.53 -8.52 -11.41
N ASP A 23 3.13 -8.11 -10.30
CA ASP A 23 3.96 -9.01 -9.49
C ASP A 23 3.40 -9.26 -8.07
N PHE A 24 2.52 -8.40 -7.55
CA PHE A 24 2.13 -8.42 -6.12
C PHE A 24 0.62 -8.37 -5.85
N ALA A 25 -0.19 -7.84 -6.76
CA ALA A 25 -1.63 -7.66 -6.54
C ALA A 25 -2.45 -8.93 -6.87
N TYR A 26 -2.15 -10.03 -6.19
CA TYR A 26 -2.79 -11.35 -6.36
C TYR A 26 -3.52 -11.82 -5.10
N GLY A 27 -4.29 -12.89 -5.24
CA GLY A 27 -5.07 -13.47 -4.14
C GLY A 27 -6.26 -12.62 -3.67
N ASP A 28 -6.82 -13.04 -2.54
CA ASP A 28 -7.97 -12.41 -1.91
C ASP A 28 -7.70 -10.97 -1.49
N GLN A 29 -8.76 -10.15 -1.51
CA GLN A 29 -8.72 -8.78 -1.06
C GLN A 29 -9.45 -8.63 0.28
N GLU A 30 -8.85 -7.90 1.21
CA GLU A 30 -9.48 -7.48 2.46
C GLU A 30 -9.50 -5.96 2.57
N ASP A 31 -10.70 -5.41 2.73
CA ASP A 31 -10.96 -3.97 2.66
C ASP A 31 -11.07 -3.33 4.05
N TYR A 32 -10.42 -2.18 4.20
CA TYR A 32 -10.45 -1.33 5.39
C TYR A 32 -11.04 0.04 5.01
N LEU A 33 -12.34 0.04 4.67
CA LEU A 33 -13.12 1.23 4.28
C LEU A 33 -13.93 1.77 5.48
N ASP A 34 -13.25 2.03 6.59
CA ASP A 34 -13.83 2.32 7.91
C ASP A 34 -13.55 3.75 8.41
N HIS A 35 -12.92 4.59 7.60
CA HIS A 35 -12.65 6.00 7.90
C HIS A 35 -12.99 6.89 6.70
N GLU A 36 -13.52 8.09 6.96
CA GLU A 36 -13.94 9.04 5.91
C GLU A 36 -12.81 9.51 4.99
N HIS A 37 -11.58 9.53 5.52
CA HIS A 37 -10.41 10.03 4.80
C HIS A 37 -9.36 8.98 4.50
N VAL A 38 -9.13 8.00 5.39
CA VAL A 38 -7.95 7.11 5.36
C VAL A 38 -8.43 5.69 5.20
N VAL A 39 -8.35 5.19 3.98
CA VAL A 39 -8.82 3.86 3.61
C VAL A 39 -7.67 3.03 3.06
N GLY A 40 -7.83 1.72 3.11
CA GLY A 40 -6.84 0.81 2.57
C GLY A 40 -7.41 -0.55 2.27
N TRP A 41 -6.59 -1.39 1.65
CA TRP A 41 -6.90 -2.79 1.40
C TRP A 41 -5.62 -3.61 1.31
N ILE A 42 -5.76 -4.91 1.54
CA ILE A 42 -4.68 -5.88 1.43
C ILE A 42 -4.98 -6.80 0.26
N ARG A 43 -3.97 -7.15 -0.52
CA ARG A 43 -3.98 -8.30 -1.44
C ARG A 43 -3.13 -9.39 -0.81
N ARG A 44 -3.73 -10.57 -0.57
CA ARG A 44 -3.13 -11.64 0.22
C ARG A 44 -2.01 -12.41 -0.48
N GLY A 45 -1.83 -12.21 -1.77
CA GLY A 45 -0.96 -13.07 -2.56
C GLY A 45 -1.60 -14.44 -2.84
N ASP A 46 -0.96 -15.22 -3.70
CA ASP A 46 -1.35 -16.59 -4.02
C ASP A 46 -0.12 -17.51 -4.04
N ALA A 47 -0.30 -18.76 -4.47
CA ALA A 47 0.78 -19.75 -4.47
C ALA A 47 1.99 -19.34 -5.34
N ASP A 48 1.75 -18.57 -6.41
CA ASP A 48 2.79 -18.11 -7.33
C ASP A 48 3.33 -16.72 -6.92
N HIS A 49 2.56 -15.95 -6.14
CA HIS A 49 2.87 -14.59 -5.69
C HIS A 49 2.56 -14.42 -4.19
N PRO A 50 3.37 -15.01 -3.28
CA PRO A 50 2.95 -15.25 -1.89
C PRO A 50 2.82 -14.00 -1.03
N ASP A 51 3.63 -12.96 -1.27
CA ASP A 51 3.74 -11.84 -0.33
C ASP A 51 2.66 -10.76 -0.48
N GLY A 52 1.93 -10.74 -1.61
CA GLY A 52 0.85 -9.80 -1.81
C GLY A 52 1.28 -8.32 -1.76
N CYS A 53 0.33 -7.43 -1.46
CA CYS A 53 0.63 -6.02 -1.18
C CYS A 53 -0.40 -5.37 -0.24
N VAL A 54 -0.01 -4.25 0.37
CA VAL A 54 -0.89 -3.44 1.21
C VAL A 54 -1.00 -2.04 0.59
N VAL A 55 -2.22 -1.54 0.43
CA VAL A 55 -2.48 -0.21 -0.14
C VAL A 55 -3.17 0.65 0.91
N ILE A 56 -2.72 1.89 1.06
CA ILE A 56 -3.35 2.90 1.91
C ILE A 56 -3.36 4.26 1.21
N MET A 57 -4.49 4.96 1.31
CA MET A 57 -4.67 6.27 0.68
C MET A 57 -5.44 7.23 1.57
N SER A 58 -5.16 8.52 1.40
CA SER A 58 -5.92 9.60 2.01
C SER A 58 -6.46 10.59 0.98
N ASN A 59 -7.67 11.08 1.18
CA ASN A 59 -8.24 12.20 0.42
C ASN A 59 -8.14 13.56 1.17
N ALA A 60 -7.60 13.57 2.39
CA ALA A 60 -7.46 14.76 3.24
C ALA A 60 -6.13 14.70 4.01
N ALA A 61 -6.14 14.87 5.33
CA ALA A 61 -4.96 14.65 6.16
C ALA A 61 -4.52 13.18 6.11
N GLY A 62 -3.22 12.95 6.10
CA GLY A 62 -2.60 11.63 6.18
C GLY A 62 -2.85 10.98 7.54
N GLY A 63 -2.38 9.75 7.68
CA GLY A 63 -2.56 9.00 8.91
C GLY A 63 -1.95 7.61 8.82
N SER A 64 -2.28 6.79 9.81
CA SER A 64 -1.90 5.38 9.82
C SER A 64 -3.10 4.49 10.08
N LYS A 65 -3.02 3.24 9.62
CA LYS A 65 -4.03 2.22 9.86
C LYS A 65 -3.37 0.88 10.20
N PRO A 66 -3.81 0.19 11.27
CA PRO A 66 -3.37 -1.16 11.54
C PRO A 66 -4.07 -2.11 10.57
N MET A 67 -3.31 -2.81 9.74
CA MET A 67 -3.85 -3.78 8.77
C MET A 67 -3.21 -5.14 9.00
N PHE A 68 -4.02 -6.20 9.09
CA PHE A 68 -3.57 -7.55 9.39
C PHE A 68 -3.08 -8.25 8.13
N VAL A 69 -1.76 -8.41 7.98
CA VAL A 69 -1.14 -9.11 6.83
C VAL A 69 -0.97 -10.61 7.09
N GLY A 70 -1.00 -11.04 8.35
CA GLY A 70 -0.85 -12.44 8.75
C GLY A 70 0.25 -12.60 9.80
N THR A 71 0.07 -13.53 10.74
CA THR A 71 1.05 -13.78 11.81
C THR A 71 2.37 -14.34 11.28
N ASP A 72 2.34 -15.01 10.13
CA ASP A 72 3.54 -15.56 9.49
C ASP A 72 4.50 -14.47 8.98
N TYR A 73 4.02 -13.22 8.90
CA TYR A 73 4.82 -12.04 8.54
C TYR A 73 5.41 -11.31 9.74
N ALA A 74 5.20 -11.77 10.98
CA ALA A 74 5.74 -11.13 12.18
C ALA A 74 7.25 -10.90 12.07
N GLY A 75 7.70 -9.69 12.43
CA GLY A 75 9.09 -9.25 12.36
C GLY A 75 9.60 -8.87 10.96
N THR A 76 8.81 -9.06 9.90
CA THR A 76 9.21 -8.61 8.55
C THR A 76 9.06 -7.10 8.39
N ALA A 77 9.91 -6.51 7.56
CA ALA A 77 9.86 -5.09 7.20
C ALA A 77 9.14 -4.88 5.86
N TRP A 78 8.36 -3.82 5.74
CA TRP A 78 7.56 -3.49 4.57
C TRP A 78 7.79 -2.03 4.17
N TYR A 79 8.10 -1.78 2.90
CA TYR A 79 8.50 -0.45 2.41
C TYR A 79 7.48 0.12 1.43
N ASP A 80 7.32 1.45 1.41
CA ASP A 80 6.47 2.12 0.42
C ASP A 80 7.15 2.14 -0.96
N LYS A 81 6.59 1.37 -1.90
CA LYS A 81 7.04 1.27 -3.29
C LYS A 81 6.98 2.60 -4.03
N LEU A 82 6.11 3.52 -3.61
CA LEU A 82 6.00 4.86 -4.21
C LEU A 82 6.96 5.87 -3.57
N GLY A 83 7.70 5.48 -2.53
CA GLY A 83 8.71 6.30 -1.86
C GLY A 83 8.16 7.59 -1.25
N ARG A 84 6.88 7.62 -0.86
CA ARG A 84 6.25 8.80 -0.23
C ARG A 84 6.37 8.79 1.28
N VAL A 85 6.57 7.60 1.86
CA VAL A 85 6.93 7.39 3.25
C VAL A 85 8.28 6.68 3.25
N GLU A 86 9.26 7.23 3.96
CA GLU A 86 10.63 6.69 4.00
C GLU A 86 10.75 5.55 5.02
N GLU A 87 9.95 5.59 6.08
CA GLU A 87 9.98 4.63 7.15
C GLU A 87 9.34 3.29 6.74
N ASP A 88 10.08 2.21 6.97
CA ASP A 88 9.56 0.86 6.86
C ASP A 88 8.57 0.56 7.99
N VAL A 89 7.55 -0.24 7.67
CA VAL A 89 6.60 -0.79 8.64
C VAL A 89 7.09 -2.16 9.08
N ILE A 90 7.23 -2.34 10.39
CA ILE A 90 7.52 -3.65 10.99
C ILE A 90 6.20 -4.31 11.40
N ILE A 91 6.00 -5.55 10.96
CA ILE A 91 4.82 -6.33 11.33
C ILE A 91 4.99 -6.86 12.75
N GLY A 92 4.01 -6.60 13.61
CA GLY A 92 3.98 -7.09 14.98
C GLY A 92 3.65 -8.58 15.07
N ASP A 93 3.84 -9.15 16.27
CA ASP A 93 3.54 -10.56 16.56
C ASP A 93 2.05 -10.93 16.37
N ASP A 94 1.17 -9.95 16.40
CA ASP A 94 -0.25 -10.11 16.13
C ASP A 94 -0.59 -10.12 14.62
N GLY A 95 0.43 -10.08 13.75
CA GLY A 95 0.33 -10.09 12.30
C GLY A 95 -0.13 -8.76 11.70
N ARG A 96 -0.14 -7.66 12.46
CA ARG A 96 -0.52 -6.33 11.97
C ARG A 96 0.70 -5.43 11.76
N GLY A 97 0.65 -4.64 10.69
CA GLY A 97 1.51 -3.48 10.50
C GLY A 97 0.72 -2.19 10.68
N TRP A 98 1.34 -1.17 11.27
CA TRP A 98 0.80 0.20 11.24
C TRP A 98 1.28 0.87 9.96
N PHE A 99 0.47 0.80 8.92
CA PHE A 99 0.81 1.36 7.60
C PHE A 99 0.45 2.83 7.53
N HIS A 100 1.29 3.64 6.90
CA HIS A 100 1.19 5.10 6.89
C HIS A 100 0.85 5.64 5.50
N VAL A 101 0.22 6.81 5.46
CA VAL A 101 0.05 7.58 4.24
C VAL A 101 0.13 9.07 4.52
N GLY A 102 0.72 9.83 3.60
CA GLY A 102 0.75 11.29 3.65
C GLY A 102 -0.58 11.94 3.27
N ASP A 103 -0.64 13.27 3.43
CA ASP A 103 -1.81 14.08 3.09
C ASP A 103 -2.18 13.97 1.60
N GLY A 104 -3.46 13.69 1.32
CA GLY A 104 -3.99 13.62 -0.05
C GLY A 104 -3.23 12.64 -0.95
N SER A 105 -2.65 11.59 -0.36
CA SER A 105 -1.63 10.75 -0.96
C SER A 105 -2.03 9.28 -1.04
N LEU A 106 -1.15 8.48 -1.63
CA LEU A 106 -1.25 7.03 -1.80
C LEU A 106 0.13 6.43 -1.52
N SER A 107 0.15 5.35 -0.74
CA SER A 107 1.32 4.51 -0.49
C SER A 107 0.96 3.04 -0.75
N VAL A 108 1.93 2.29 -1.26
CA VAL A 108 1.79 0.85 -1.54
C VAL A 108 2.96 0.13 -0.91
N TYR A 109 2.67 -0.66 0.11
CA TYR A 109 3.67 -1.39 0.86
C TYR A 109 3.88 -2.78 0.31
N LEU A 110 5.16 -3.11 0.10
CA LEU A 110 5.64 -4.43 -0.27
C LEU A 110 6.60 -4.92 0.81
N LYS A 111 6.59 -6.22 1.09
CA LYS A 111 7.57 -6.84 1.97
C LYS A 111 8.99 -6.62 1.43
N ARG A 112 9.91 -6.23 2.31
CA ARG A 112 11.33 -6.09 2.00
C ARG A 112 11.98 -7.48 2.02
N VAL A 113 12.71 -7.79 0.94
CA VAL A 113 13.51 -9.02 0.79
C VAL A 113 14.80 -8.91 1.59
#